data_AF-A0A831PMA5-F1
#
_entry.id   AF-A0A831PMA5-F1
#
_cell.length_a   1.000
_cell.length_b   1.000
_cell.length_c   1.000
_cell.angle_alpha   90.00
_cell.angle_beta   90.00
_cell.angle_gamma   90.00
#
_symmetry.space_group_name_H-M   'P 1'
#
loop_
_entity.id
_entity.type
_entity.pdbx_description
1 polymer ?
#
loop_
_entity_poly.entity_id
_entity_poly.type
_entity_poly.pdbx_seq_one_letter_code
_entity_poly.pdbx_strand_id
1 'polypeptide(L)' 'MSLIIEEKDLEKFIMVGDRVLVKPKTPSSKTKTGLYLPPTVQESEKIQSGYIVKVGPGYP' A
#
# COMPACT_ATOMS: atom_id res chain seq x y z
N MET A 1 -10.37 -9.29 5.26
CA MET A 1 -10.34 -9.85 3.90
C MET A 1 -9.37 -9.02 3.08
N SER A 2 -8.16 -9.51 2.85
CA SER A 2 -7.14 -8.84 2.04
C SER A 2 -7.39 -9.15 0.56
N LEU A 3 -7.72 -8.12 -0.23
CA LEU A 3 -7.87 -8.26 -1.67
C LEU A 3 -6.46 -8.33 -2.29
N ILE A 4 -6.15 -9.46 -2.92
CA ILE A 4 -4.93 -9.63 -3.71
C ILE A 4 -5.28 -9.17 -5.11
N ILE A 5 -4.70 -8.05 -5.54
CA ILE A 5 -4.98 -7.43 -6.84
C ILE A 5 -3.82 -7.76 -7.78
N GLU A 6 -4.11 -8.45 -8.88
CA GLU A 6 -3.14 -8.75 -9.93
C GLU A 6 -3.05 -7.61 -10.96
N GLU A 7 -1.91 -7.50 -11.66
CA GLU A 7 -1.65 -6.42 -12.63
C GLU A 7 -2.66 -6.36 -13.77
N LYS A 8 -3.25 -7.49 -14.17
CA LYS A 8 -4.26 -7.55 -15.24
C LYS A 8 -5.62 -6.97 -14.84
N ASP A 9 -5.92 -6.94 -13.54
CA ASP A 9 -7.20 -6.44 -13.03
C ASP A 9 -7.15 -4.93 -12.73
N LEU A 10 -5.94 -4.37 -12.59
CA LEU A 10 -5.72 -2.93 -12.40
C LEU A 10 -6.19 -2.09 -13.59
N GLU A 11 -6.14 -2.63 -14.81
CA GLU A 11 -6.66 -1.98 -16.01
C GLU A 11 -8.18 -1.80 -15.95
N LYS A 12 -8.90 -2.81 -15.44
CA LYS A 12 -10.36 -2.80 -15.30
C LYS A 12 -10.85 -2.03 -14.08
N PHE A 13 -9.94 -1.67 -13.16
CA PHE A 13 -10.28 -1.00 -11.93
C PHE A 13 -10.51 0.51 -12.15
N ILE A 14 -11.74 0.98 -12.00
CA ILE A 14 -12.05 2.41 -12.17
C ILE A 14 -11.94 3.11 -10.81
N MET A 15 -11.03 4.07 -10.71
CA MET A 15 -10.90 4.93 -9.54
C MET A 15 -11.95 6.03 -9.60
N VAL A 16 -12.72 6.19 -8.53
CA VAL A 16 -13.80 7.19 -8.43
C VAL A 16 -13.42 8.27 -7.42
N GLY A 17 -13.54 9.54 -7.82
CA GLY A 17 -13.22 10.70 -7.00
C GLY A 17 -11.71 10.97 -6.87
N ASP A 18 -11.34 11.78 -5.88
CA ASP A 18 -9.93 12.05 -5.53
C ASP A 18 -9.39 10.95 -4.60
N ARG A 19 -9.02 9.83 -5.21
CA ARG A 19 -8.49 8.66 -4.50
C ARG A 19 -7.25 8.14 -5.18
N VAL A 20 -6.33 7.61 -4.39
CA VAL A 20 -5.09 7.02 -4.88
C VAL A 20 -5.03 5.56 -4.46
N LEU A 21 -4.76 4.68 -5.42
CA LEU A 21 -4.53 3.27 -5.17
C LEU A 21 -3.04 3.06 -4.88
N VAL A 22 -2.73 2.61 -3.67
CA VAL A 22 -1.36 2.42 -3.19
C VAL A 22 -1.07 0.95 -2.98
N LYS A 23 0.03 0.46 -3.58
CA LYS A 23 0.60 -0.87 -3.29
C LYS A 23 1.49 -0.74 -2.05
N PRO A 24 1.09 -1.33 -0.90
CA PRO A 24 1.83 -1.17 0.34
C PRO A 24 3.23 -1.77 0.19
N LYS A 25 4.24 -1.06 0.71
CA LYS A 25 5.60 -1.60 0.80
C LYS A 25 5.62 -2.70 1.85
N THR A 26 6.41 -3.75 1.64
CA THR A 26 6.61 -4.78 2.67
C THR A 26 7.23 -4.16 3.93
N PRO A 27 6.71 -4.48 5.15
CA PRO A 27 7.29 -4.00 6.39
C PRO A 27 8.74 -4.46 6.49
N SER A 28 9.63 -3.54 6.88
CA SER A 28 11.01 -3.92 7.17
C SER A 28 11.01 -4.73 8.46
N SER A 29 11.39 -6.01 8.39
CA SER A 29 11.57 -6.87 9.57
C SER A 29 12.67 -6.35 10.51
N LYS A 30 13.56 -5.49 10.01
CA LYS A 30 14.66 -4.87 10.75
C LYS A 30 14.54 -3.34 10.78
N THR A 31 14.86 -2.75 11.93
CA THR A 31 15.11 -1.32 12.05
C THR A 31 16.38 -0.94 11.29
N LYS A 32 16.56 0.36 10.98
CA LYS A 32 17.77 0.88 10.30
C LYS A 32 19.07 0.54 11.05
N THR A 33 18.98 0.34 12.37
CA THR A 33 20.11 0.00 13.26
C THR A 33 20.29 -1.50 13.45
N GLY A 34 19.49 -2.35 12.78
CA GLY A 34 19.67 -3.80 12.75
C GLY A 34 18.88 -4.60 13.78
N LEU A 35 18.02 -3.97 14.58
CA LEU A 35 17.14 -4.67 15.53
C LEU A 35 15.94 -5.29 14.80
N TYR A 36 15.60 -6.53 15.13
CA TYR A 36 14.38 -7.17 14.63
C TYR A 36 13.15 -6.59 15.31
N LEU A 37 12.13 -6.28 14.52
CA LEU A 37 10.86 -5.75 15.01
C LEU A 37 9.90 -6.90 15.32
N PRO A 38 9.28 -6.92 16.52
CA PRO A 38 8.24 -7.88 16.84
C PRO A 38 6.97 -7.62 15.99
N PRO A 39 6.13 -8.64 15.76
CA PRO A 39 4.94 -8.53 14.92
C PRO A 39 3.96 -7.45 15.41
N THR A 40 3.91 -7.21 16.73
CA THR A 40 3.10 -6.16 17.37
C THR A 40 3.43 -4.75 16.86
N VAL A 41 4.69 -4.49 16.49
CA VAL A 41 5.12 -3.19 15.97
C VAL A 41 4.83 -3.08 14.48
N GLN A 42 4.94 -4.19 13.74
CA GLN A 42 4.63 -4.23 12.30
C GLN A 42 3.14 -3.97 12.01
N GLU A 43 2.24 -4.40 12.89
CA GLU A 43 0.79 -4.12 12.76
C GLU A 43 0.42 -2.69 13.18
N SER A 44 1.18 -2.10 14.12
CA SER A 44 0.96 -0.74 14.61
C SER A 44 1.46 0.31 13.60
N GLU A 45 2.58 0.04 12.93
CA GLU A 45 2.98 0.75 11.71
C GLU A 45 2.14 0.26 10.52
N LYS A 46 0.82 0.53 10.53
CA LYS A 46 0.01 0.37 9.31
C LYS A 46 0.66 1.19 8.21
N ILE A 47 1.32 0.49 7.30
CA ILE A 47 2.13 1.07 6.24
C ILE A 47 1.18 1.78 5.27
N GLN A 48 0.98 3.08 5.49
CA GLN A 48 0.35 3.96 4.51
C GLN A 48 1.32 4.35 3.38
N SER A 49 2.58 3.91 3.48
CA SER A 49 3.62 4.17 2.50
C SER A 49 3.71 3.05 1.46
N GLY A 50 3.76 3.43 0.19
CA GLY A 50 3.76 2.47 -0.89
C GLY A 50 3.91 3.15 -2.23
N TYR A 51 3.86 2.36 -3.28
CA TYR A 51 3.91 2.88 -4.63
C TYR A 51 2.50 3.20 -5.12
N ILE A 52 2.36 4.37 -5.74
CA ILE A 52 1.11 4.77 -6.38
C ILE A 52 0.97 3.94 -7.66
N VAL A 53 -0.12 3.20 -7.77
CA VAL A 53 -0.41 2.36 -8.94
C VAL A 53 -1.43 3.02 -9.85
N LYS A 54 -2.39 3.76 -9.27
CA LYS A 54 -3.44 4.44 -10.02
C LYS A 54 -3.95 5.66 -9.25
N VAL A 55 -4.24 6.73 -9.97
CA VAL A 55 -4.88 7.94 -9.44
C VAL A 55 -6.30 8.04 -10.00
N GLY A 56 -7.21 8.56 -9.18
CA GLY A 56 -8.54 8.95 -9.63
C GLY A 56 -8.48 10.16 -10.57
N PRO A 57 -9.58 10.46 -11.27
CA PRO A 57 -9.62 11.52 -12.27
C PRO A 57 -9.28 12.92 -11.71
N GLY A 58 -9.39 13.12 -10.40
CA GLY A 58 -9.14 14.42 -9.76
C GLY A 58 -10.15 15.47 -10.22
N TYR A 59 -10.42 16.46 -9.38
CA TYR A 59 -11.02 17.70 -9.89
C TYR A 59 -9.86 18.63 -10.30
N PRO A 60 -9.93 19.27 -11.48
CA PRO A 60 -8.89 20.20 -11.95
C PRO A 60 -8.79 21.46 -11.09
#